data_AF-A0A2E0LXU0-F1
#
_entry.id   AF-A0A2E0LXU0-F1
#
_cell.length_a   1.000
_cell.length_b   1.000
_cell.length_c   1.000
_cell.angle_alpha   90.00
_cell.angle_beta   90.00
_cell.angle_gamma   90.00
#
_symmetry.space_group_name_H-M   'P 1'
#
loop_
_entity.id
_entity.type
_entity.pdbx_description
1 polymer ?
#
loop_
_entity_poly.entity_id
_entity_poly.type
_entity_poly.pdbx_seq_one_letter_code
_entity_poly.pdbx_strand_id
1 'polypeptide(L)'
;MLRPWIIALAVLGLASLWMLSGYVGSAAEEPHPEATAEQQAKALPRVRVEEFTAGDNVRELMIQGRSKADRTVVISSQTDGQLTDVLVDRGDIVAKGDLIAEIDIESRENLVAEAKALVEQRRMEFTAADKLSERGFQSAVRLAETKAALETAQAALEQARNELGYTKITAPIEGVVLQRMTETGAFVKRGDQMFEIVDLDPIKIVGSIPEAEVGLIQLGQPARIAALTSKPIEGTVTFIAPQANETTRTFEFEVAVPNPDSAIRAGLTSAIYLPISGEPTHLLPASILTLDEAGKLGVKILDADNHVVFREVSLVDDTPSGIYVQGLPEHVRIITVGQEFVTVGQEVEPVTDASPATDSPASDPQVSEG
;
A
#
# COMPACT_ATOMS: atom_id res chain seq x y z
N MET A 1 -38.06 104.18 -17.09
CA MET A 1 -37.06 103.51 -16.23
C MET A 1 -37.77 102.95 -15.02
N LEU A 2 -38.08 101.65 -15.00
CA LEU A 2 -38.71 101.00 -13.85
C LEU A 2 -37.69 100.82 -12.73
N ARG A 3 -38.08 101.16 -11.50
CA ARG A 3 -37.22 101.07 -10.31
C ARG A 3 -36.99 99.59 -9.93
N PRO A 4 -35.74 99.14 -9.71
CA PRO A 4 -35.39 97.73 -9.50
C PRO A 4 -36.07 97.06 -8.30
N TRP A 5 -36.55 97.83 -7.31
CA TRP A 5 -37.27 97.30 -6.14
C TRP A 5 -38.66 96.70 -6.44
N ILE A 6 -39.29 97.04 -7.57
CA ILE A 6 -40.62 96.51 -7.94
C ILE A 6 -40.51 95.08 -8.45
N ILE A 7 -39.40 94.77 -9.13
CA ILE A 7 -39.11 93.42 -9.63
C ILE A 7 -38.78 92.50 -8.45
N ALA A 8 -38.05 93.00 -7.44
CA ALA A 8 -37.75 92.25 -6.22
C ALA A 8 -39.03 91.87 -5.43
N LEU A 9 -39.98 92.80 -5.29
CA LEU A 9 -41.27 92.52 -4.64
C LEU A 9 -42.14 91.54 -5.44
N ALA A 10 -42.12 91.61 -6.77
CA ALA A 10 -42.86 90.69 -7.62
C ALA A 10 -42.33 89.24 -7.52
N VAL A 11 -41.01 89.06 -7.47
CA VAL A 11 -40.38 87.73 -7.32
C VAL A 11 -40.65 87.15 -5.93
N LEU A 12 -40.62 87.97 -4.88
CA LEU A 12 -40.90 87.54 -3.51
C LEU A 12 -42.37 87.15 -3.31
N GLY A 13 -43.29 87.88 -3.96
CA GLY A 13 -44.71 87.54 -4.02
C GLY A 13 -44.97 86.23 -4.77
N LEU A 14 -44.27 85.97 -5.88
CA LEU A 14 -44.41 84.74 -6.65
C LEU A 14 -43.90 83.51 -5.89
N ALA A 15 -42.76 83.65 -5.18
CA ALA A 15 -42.18 82.57 -4.37
C ALA A 15 -43.03 82.22 -3.15
N SER A 16 -43.63 83.23 -2.49
CA SER A 16 -44.54 83.00 -1.37
C SER A 16 -45.87 82.39 -1.82
N LEU A 17 -46.36 82.73 -3.02
CA LEU A 17 -47.54 82.11 -3.62
C LEU A 17 -47.27 80.65 -4.06
N TRP A 18 -46.05 80.33 -4.49
CA TRP A 18 -45.63 78.97 -4.83
C TRP A 18 -45.47 78.08 -3.57
N MET A 19 -44.92 78.61 -2.48
CA MET A 19 -44.85 77.88 -1.20
C MET A 19 -46.23 77.64 -0.58
N LEU A 20 -47.19 78.56 -0.73
CA LEU A 20 -48.55 78.36 -0.20
C LEU A 20 -49.38 77.34 -1.01
N SER A 21 -49.03 77.11 -2.28
CA SER A 21 -49.67 76.11 -3.14
C SER A 21 -49.36 74.67 -2.73
N GLY A 22 -48.29 74.41 -1.97
CA GLY A 22 -47.93 73.08 -1.48
C GLY A 22 -48.68 72.63 -0.22
N TYR A 23 -49.40 73.54 0.44
CA TYR A 23 -50.06 73.27 1.73
C TYR A 23 -51.57 72.98 1.60
N VAL A 24 -52.15 73.18 0.42
CA VAL A 24 -53.59 72.96 0.15
C VAL A 24 -53.78 71.82 -0.86
N GLY A 25 -53.18 70.68 -0.54
CA GLY A 25 -53.23 69.43 -1.30
C GLY A 25 -53.13 68.19 -0.41
N SER A 26 -53.64 68.27 0.83
CA SER A 26 -53.95 67.09 1.65
C SER A 26 -55.45 66.83 1.56
N ALA A 27 -55.86 65.95 0.66
CA ALA A 27 -57.18 65.37 0.65
C ALA A 27 -57.13 63.95 0.07
N ALA A 28 -57.48 63.00 0.94
CA ALA A 28 -57.96 61.64 0.66
C ALA A 28 -56.96 60.60 0.14
N GLU A 29 -56.30 59.91 1.08
CA GLU A 29 -55.96 58.49 0.93
C GLU A 29 -56.76 57.72 1.99
N GLU A 30 -57.47 56.68 1.57
CA GLU A 30 -58.43 55.89 2.35
C GLU A 30 -57.78 55.15 3.53
N PRO A 31 -58.53 54.85 4.62
CA PRO A 31 -58.00 54.09 5.74
C PRO A 31 -57.80 52.62 5.34
N HIS A 32 -56.56 52.23 5.09
CA HIS A 32 -56.16 50.82 5.12
C HIS A 32 -56.32 50.32 6.56
N PRO A 33 -57.08 49.23 6.79
CA PRO A 33 -57.22 48.67 8.13
C PRO A 33 -55.87 48.12 8.60
N GLU A 34 -55.51 48.49 9.83
CA GLU A 34 -54.56 47.75 10.67
C GLU A 34 -55.05 46.31 10.80
N ALA A 35 -54.66 45.47 9.84
CA ALA A 35 -54.75 44.03 9.92
C ALA A 35 -53.37 43.51 10.35
N THR A 36 -53.28 43.23 11.65
CA THR A 36 -52.49 42.11 12.18
C THR A 36 -50.97 42.25 12.15
N ALA A 37 -50.43 43.10 13.05
CA ALA A 37 -49.01 43.07 13.42
C ALA A 37 -48.71 42.18 14.65
N GLU A 38 -49.69 41.43 15.18
CA GLU A 38 -49.51 40.55 16.35
C GLU A 38 -49.80 39.07 16.07
N GLN A 39 -49.82 38.65 14.80
CA GLN A 39 -50.00 37.24 14.43
C GLN A 39 -49.11 36.81 13.26
N GLN A 40 -47.85 37.23 13.27
CA GLN A 40 -46.75 36.45 12.72
C GLN A 40 -46.03 35.82 13.91
N ALA A 41 -46.61 34.75 14.45
CA ALA A 41 -45.87 33.83 15.30
C ALA A 41 -44.61 33.43 14.52
N LYS A 42 -43.46 33.70 15.12
CA LYS A 42 -42.09 33.47 14.66
C LYS A 42 -41.95 32.12 13.95
N ALA A 43 -42.32 32.05 12.67
CA ALA A 43 -42.19 30.83 11.88
C ALA A 43 -40.70 30.57 11.72
N LEU A 44 -40.24 29.44 12.25
CA LEU A 44 -38.85 29.05 12.16
C LEU A 44 -38.47 28.93 10.67
N PRO A 45 -37.28 29.40 10.25
CA PRO A 45 -36.81 29.18 8.90
C PRO A 45 -36.75 27.68 8.62
N ARG A 46 -37.26 27.29 7.45
CA ARG A 46 -37.26 25.88 7.02
C ARG A 46 -35.99 25.60 6.24
N VAL A 47 -35.26 24.57 6.63
CA VAL A 47 -34.02 24.14 5.97
C VAL A 47 -34.11 22.67 5.59
N ARG A 48 -33.51 22.29 4.45
CA ARG A 48 -33.40 20.87 4.09
C ARG A 48 -32.20 20.28 4.79
N VAL A 49 -32.39 19.10 5.37
CA VAL A 49 -31.36 18.39 6.12
C VAL A 49 -31.25 16.96 5.62
N GLU A 50 -30.02 16.49 5.48
CA GLU A 50 -29.70 15.10 5.19
C GLU A 50 -28.79 14.53 6.28
N GLU A 51 -28.92 13.23 6.53
CA GLU A 51 -28.09 12.50 7.47
C GLU A 51 -26.89 11.89 6.73
N PHE A 52 -25.70 12.21 7.23
CA PHE A 52 -24.44 11.64 6.76
C PHE A 52 -23.84 10.78 7.87
N THR A 53 -23.29 9.64 7.47
CA THR A 53 -22.56 8.73 8.35
C THR A 53 -21.13 8.63 7.87
N ALA A 54 -20.19 8.67 8.81
CA ALA A 54 -18.78 8.54 8.49
C ALA A 54 -18.50 7.15 7.89
N GLY A 55 -17.81 7.12 6.75
CA GLY A 55 -17.29 5.91 6.16
C GLY A 55 -15.87 5.64 6.65
N ASP A 56 -15.50 4.36 6.69
CA ASP A 56 -14.10 3.96 6.85
C ASP A 56 -13.33 4.43 5.61
N ASN A 57 -12.39 5.35 5.81
CA ASN A 57 -11.51 5.79 4.74
C ASN A 57 -10.17 5.10 4.84
N VAL A 58 -9.80 4.39 3.78
CA VAL A 58 -8.46 3.81 3.65
C VAL A 58 -7.59 4.85 3.00
N ARG A 59 -6.75 5.50 3.80
CA ARG A 59 -5.71 6.35 3.25
C ARG A 59 -4.60 5.45 2.70
N GLU A 60 -4.06 5.78 1.53
CA GLU A 60 -2.89 5.08 1.01
C GLU A 60 -1.62 5.88 1.34
N LEU A 61 -0.63 5.22 1.94
CA LEU A 61 0.72 5.72 2.04
C LEU A 61 1.49 5.30 0.78
N MET A 62 1.98 6.27 0.01
CA MET A 62 2.77 6.02 -1.20
C MET A 62 4.27 6.12 -0.90
N ILE A 63 5.00 5.02 -1.11
CA ILE A 63 6.46 4.96 -0.94
C ILE A 63 7.10 4.53 -2.26
N GLN A 64 8.25 5.13 -2.60
CA GLN A 64 9.06 4.68 -3.72
C GLN A 64 9.94 3.49 -3.28
N GLY A 65 9.97 2.46 -4.10
CA GLY A 65 10.77 1.26 -3.85
C GLY A 65 11.46 0.75 -5.10
N ARG A 66 12.32 -0.25 -4.93
CA ARG A 66 13.03 -0.91 -6.03
C ARG A 66 12.90 -2.42 -5.95
N SER A 67 12.74 -3.06 -7.10
CA SER A 67 12.73 -4.52 -7.17
C SER A 67 14.13 -5.09 -6.89
N LYS A 68 14.18 -6.21 -6.16
CA LYS A 68 15.36 -7.01 -5.86
C LYS A 68 15.00 -8.49 -5.99
N ALA A 69 15.98 -9.32 -6.33
CA ALA A 69 15.86 -10.77 -6.27
C ALA A 69 15.58 -11.21 -4.81
N ASP A 70 14.85 -12.31 -4.63
CA ASP A 70 14.66 -12.89 -3.29
C ASP A 70 15.99 -13.37 -2.73
N ARG A 71 16.75 -14.09 -3.57
CA ARG A 71 18.06 -14.65 -3.26
C ARG A 71 18.99 -14.50 -4.46
N THR A 72 20.26 -14.25 -4.16
CA THR A 72 21.34 -14.29 -5.15
C THR A 72 22.43 -15.20 -4.59
N VAL A 73 22.80 -16.23 -5.37
CA VAL A 73 23.83 -17.19 -4.96
C VAL A 73 24.93 -17.23 -6.01
N VAL A 74 26.16 -17.00 -5.56
CA VAL A 74 27.35 -17.20 -6.36
C VAL A 74 27.86 -18.62 -6.13
N ILE A 75 27.98 -19.38 -7.20
CA ILE A 75 28.52 -20.74 -7.20
C ILE A 75 30.02 -20.65 -7.49
N SER A 76 30.80 -21.11 -6.53
CA SER A 76 32.25 -21.22 -6.63
C SER A 76 32.70 -22.67 -6.76
N SER A 77 33.88 -22.89 -7.34
CA SER A 77 34.46 -24.23 -7.39
C SER A 77 34.86 -24.70 -6.00
N GLN A 78 34.57 -25.97 -5.69
CA GLN A 78 34.98 -26.62 -4.45
C GLN A 78 36.25 -27.47 -4.63
N THR A 79 36.73 -27.62 -5.85
CA THR A 79 37.94 -28.36 -6.21
C THR A 79 38.73 -27.66 -7.31
N ASP A 80 39.99 -28.03 -7.48
CA ASP A 80 40.80 -27.62 -8.63
C ASP A 80 40.58 -28.61 -9.78
N GLY A 81 40.59 -28.12 -11.03
CA GLY A 81 40.54 -28.95 -12.22
C GLY A 81 40.11 -28.19 -13.48
N GLN A 82 40.14 -28.87 -14.63
CA GLN A 82 39.65 -28.32 -15.90
C GLN A 82 38.15 -28.58 -16.06
N LEU A 83 37.39 -27.58 -16.47
CA LEU A 83 35.99 -27.76 -16.84
C LEU A 83 35.88 -28.56 -18.14
N THR A 84 35.24 -29.73 -18.09
CA THR A 84 34.99 -30.57 -19.26
C THR A 84 33.75 -30.12 -20.00
N ASP A 85 32.71 -29.74 -19.25
CA ASP A 85 31.42 -29.35 -19.80
C ASP A 85 30.78 -28.23 -18.98
N VAL A 86 30.08 -27.34 -19.68
CA VAL A 86 29.19 -26.33 -19.11
C VAL A 86 27.84 -26.50 -19.78
N LEU A 87 26.82 -26.84 -19.00
CA LEU A 87 25.51 -27.30 -19.47
C LEU A 87 24.45 -26.19 -19.50
N VAL A 88 24.78 -25.01 -18.96
CA VAL A 88 23.87 -23.87 -18.87
C VAL A 88 24.55 -22.59 -19.33
N ASP A 89 23.78 -21.67 -19.89
CA ASP A 89 24.21 -20.34 -20.27
C ASP A 89 23.41 -19.24 -19.54
N ARG A 90 23.84 -17.99 -19.73
CA ARG A 90 23.17 -16.82 -19.14
C ARG A 90 21.73 -16.73 -19.61
N GLY A 91 20.81 -16.58 -18.67
CA GLY A 91 19.37 -16.52 -18.91
C GLY A 91 18.66 -17.87 -18.82
N ASP A 92 19.38 -18.98 -18.70
CA ASP A 92 18.75 -20.28 -18.49
C ASP A 92 18.11 -20.37 -17.10
N ILE A 93 16.97 -21.06 -17.05
CA ILE A 93 16.27 -21.39 -15.80
C ILE A 93 16.79 -22.74 -15.32
N VAL A 94 17.18 -22.82 -14.06
CA VAL A 94 17.67 -24.03 -13.42
C VAL A 94 16.85 -24.34 -12.17
N ALA A 95 16.59 -25.62 -11.93
CA ALA A 95 16.02 -26.11 -10.70
C ALA A 95 17.12 -26.46 -9.69
N LYS A 96 16.76 -26.49 -8.40
CA LYS A 96 17.68 -26.93 -7.35
C LYS A 96 18.16 -28.36 -7.61
N GLY A 97 19.48 -28.54 -7.67
CA GLY A 97 20.14 -29.82 -7.91
C GLY A 97 20.51 -30.09 -9.37
N ASP A 98 20.10 -29.23 -10.31
CA ASP A 98 20.48 -29.38 -11.71
C ASP A 98 22.00 -29.30 -11.89
N LEU A 99 22.53 -30.15 -12.77
CA LEU A 99 23.95 -30.13 -13.12
C LEU A 99 24.21 -28.94 -14.06
N ILE A 100 25.08 -28.04 -13.63
CA ILE A 100 25.43 -26.79 -14.30
C ILE A 100 26.72 -26.96 -15.10
N ALA A 101 27.71 -27.61 -14.49
CA ALA A 101 29.02 -27.82 -15.09
C ALA A 101 29.70 -29.05 -14.50
N GLU A 102 30.66 -29.59 -15.24
CA GLU A 102 31.48 -30.72 -14.82
C GLU A 102 32.96 -30.37 -14.94
N ILE A 103 33.70 -30.73 -13.90
CA ILE A 103 35.16 -30.66 -13.84
C ILE A 103 35.68 -32.07 -14.12
N ASP A 104 36.83 -32.15 -14.81
CA ASP A 104 37.49 -33.42 -15.10
C ASP A 104 37.68 -34.23 -13.81
N ILE A 105 37.17 -35.46 -13.84
CA ILE A 105 37.22 -36.40 -12.72
C ILE A 105 38.67 -36.84 -12.44
N GLU A 106 39.56 -36.77 -13.44
CA GLU A 106 40.96 -37.21 -13.37
C GLU A 106 41.07 -38.60 -12.72
N SER A 107 41.85 -38.73 -11.64
CA SER A 107 42.04 -39.99 -10.90
C SER A 107 41.10 -40.13 -9.69
N ARG A 108 40.15 -39.21 -9.47
CA ARG A 108 39.30 -39.19 -8.26
C ARG A 108 38.44 -40.44 -8.13
N GLU A 109 37.93 -40.99 -9.23
CA GLU A 109 37.19 -42.26 -9.21
C GLU A 109 38.07 -43.43 -8.74
N ASN A 110 39.34 -43.47 -9.18
CA ASN A 110 40.30 -44.48 -8.73
C ASN A 110 40.60 -44.33 -7.23
N LEU A 111 40.72 -43.10 -6.71
CA LEU A 111 40.91 -42.84 -5.28
C LEU A 111 39.72 -43.32 -4.45
N VAL A 112 38.50 -43.13 -4.93
CA VAL A 112 37.29 -43.68 -4.28
C VAL A 112 37.32 -45.21 -4.28
N ALA A 113 37.70 -45.84 -5.39
CA ALA A 113 37.81 -47.29 -5.48
C ALA A 113 38.88 -47.85 -4.53
N GLU A 114 40.05 -47.20 -4.44
CA GLU A 114 41.13 -47.56 -3.51
C GLU A 114 40.69 -47.44 -2.05
N ALA A 115 40.11 -46.29 -1.66
CA ALA A 115 39.64 -46.07 -0.30
C ALA A 115 38.51 -47.06 0.08
N LYS A 116 37.63 -47.41 -0.87
CA LYS A 116 36.58 -48.41 -0.66
C LYS A 116 37.17 -49.80 -0.40
N ALA A 117 38.19 -50.20 -1.15
CA ALA A 117 38.88 -51.47 -0.92
C ALA A 117 39.56 -51.51 0.46
N LEU A 118 40.16 -50.39 0.88
CA LEU A 118 40.77 -50.27 2.21
C LEU A 118 39.73 -50.38 3.34
N VAL A 119 38.56 -49.75 3.20
CA VAL A 119 37.46 -49.89 4.16
C VAL A 119 37.04 -51.34 4.30
N GLU A 120 36.85 -52.06 3.19
CA GLU A 120 36.47 -53.47 3.24
C GLU A 120 37.56 -54.33 3.90
N GLN A 121 38.83 -54.07 3.62
CA GLN A 121 39.93 -54.74 4.31
C GLN A 121 39.88 -54.50 5.83
N ARG A 122 39.81 -53.24 6.27
CA ARG A 122 39.78 -52.90 7.71
C ARG A 122 38.53 -53.43 8.40
N ARG A 123 37.41 -53.50 7.69
CA ARG A 123 36.16 -54.07 8.19
C ARG A 123 36.31 -55.56 8.48
N MET A 124 36.95 -56.31 7.59
CA MET A 124 37.24 -57.72 7.82
C MET A 124 38.19 -57.92 9.02
N GLU A 125 39.24 -57.10 9.13
CA GLU A 125 40.18 -57.13 10.26
C GLU A 125 39.48 -56.87 11.60
N PHE A 126 38.67 -55.81 11.67
CA PHE A 126 37.88 -55.49 12.87
C PHE A 126 36.90 -56.61 13.21
N THR A 127 36.13 -57.10 12.22
CA THR A 127 35.15 -58.19 12.45
C THR A 127 35.82 -59.46 12.96
N ALA A 128 37.02 -59.79 12.47
CA ALA A 128 37.79 -60.93 12.95
C ALA A 128 38.30 -60.70 14.38
N ALA A 129 38.82 -59.51 14.69
CA ALA A 129 39.30 -59.16 16.02
C ALA A 129 38.17 -59.14 17.06
N ASP A 130 36.99 -58.64 16.69
CA ASP A 130 35.78 -58.59 17.51
C ASP A 130 35.33 -60.00 17.91
N LYS A 131 35.14 -60.88 16.92
CA LYS A 131 34.79 -62.30 17.14
C LYS A 131 35.81 -63.07 17.99
N LEU A 132 37.11 -62.74 17.87
CA LEU A 132 38.15 -63.35 18.70
C LEU A 132 38.15 -62.77 20.12
N SER A 133 37.85 -61.48 20.28
CA SER A 133 37.78 -60.81 21.58
C SER A 133 36.58 -61.30 22.40
N GLU A 134 35.42 -61.49 21.77
CA GLU A 134 34.22 -62.09 22.39
C GLU A 134 34.50 -63.48 23.00
N ARG A 135 35.43 -64.22 22.40
CA ARG A 135 35.85 -65.55 22.85
C ARG A 135 37.05 -65.51 23.81
N GLY A 136 37.53 -64.34 24.18
CA GLY A 136 38.67 -64.14 25.08
C GLY A 136 40.05 -64.38 24.45
N PHE A 137 40.15 -64.50 23.13
CA PHE A 137 41.40 -64.78 22.41
C PHE A 137 42.13 -63.53 21.89
N GLN A 138 41.56 -62.34 22.07
CA GLN A 138 42.12 -61.08 21.59
C GLN A 138 42.03 -60.00 22.68
N SER A 139 43.07 -59.17 22.81
CA SER A 139 43.08 -58.07 23.80
C SER A 139 42.11 -56.96 23.43
N ALA A 140 41.53 -56.31 24.44
CA ALA A 140 40.67 -55.13 24.24
C ALA A 140 41.40 -53.99 23.52
N VAL A 141 42.71 -53.84 23.76
CA VAL A 141 43.58 -52.89 23.05
C VAL A 141 43.60 -53.19 21.56
N ARG A 142 43.80 -54.45 21.18
CA ARG A 142 43.83 -54.84 19.76
C ARG A 142 42.49 -54.66 19.06
N LEU A 143 41.38 -54.92 19.76
CA LEU A 143 40.04 -54.63 19.25
C LEU A 143 39.88 -53.12 18.99
N ALA A 144 40.24 -52.28 19.96
CA ALA A 144 40.18 -50.82 19.83
C ALA A 144 41.05 -50.30 18.68
N GLU A 145 42.27 -50.83 18.50
CA GLU A 145 43.15 -50.49 17.36
C GLU A 145 42.49 -50.79 16.00
N THR A 146 41.92 -51.99 15.83
CA THR A 146 41.26 -52.36 14.56
C THR A 146 40.01 -51.54 14.29
N LYS A 147 39.27 -51.17 15.34
CA LYS A 147 38.12 -50.26 15.24
C LYS A 147 38.56 -48.87 14.78
N ALA A 148 39.58 -48.29 15.41
CA ALA A 148 40.11 -46.98 15.04
C ALA A 148 40.66 -46.98 13.59
N ALA A 149 41.30 -48.07 13.16
CA ALA A 149 41.77 -48.23 11.80
C ALA A 149 40.62 -48.30 10.77
N LEU A 150 39.52 -48.96 11.11
CA LEU A 150 38.31 -48.97 10.29
C LEU A 150 37.69 -47.58 10.20
N GLU A 151 37.53 -46.88 11.31
CA GLU A 151 36.98 -45.51 11.34
C GLU A 151 37.86 -44.55 10.51
N THR A 152 39.18 -44.68 10.58
CA THR A 152 40.12 -43.90 9.75
C THR A 152 39.94 -44.18 8.26
N ALA A 153 39.80 -45.46 7.88
CA ALA A 153 39.57 -45.83 6.48
C ALA A 153 38.22 -45.30 5.97
N GLN A 154 37.17 -45.32 6.81
CA GLN A 154 35.86 -44.78 6.47
C GLN A 154 35.92 -43.26 6.24
N ALA A 155 36.64 -42.52 7.11
CA ALA A 155 36.85 -41.09 6.92
C ALA A 155 37.58 -40.77 5.61
N ALA A 156 38.59 -41.57 5.25
CA ALA A 156 39.31 -41.41 3.98
C ALA A 156 38.41 -41.69 2.76
N LEU A 157 37.52 -42.68 2.84
CA LEU A 157 36.53 -42.95 1.79
C LEU A 157 35.55 -41.80 1.61
N GLU A 158 35.02 -41.23 2.70
CA GLU A 158 34.13 -40.07 2.63
C GLU A 158 34.84 -38.84 2.05
N GLN A 159 36.11 -38.61 2.41
CA GLN A 159 36.91 -37.54 1.80
C GLN A 159 37.07 -37.75 0.28
N ALA A 160 37.39 -38.95 -0.18
CA ALA A 160 37.52 -39.26 -1.60
C ALA A 160 36.19 -39.09 -2.35
N ARG A 161 35.06 -39.48 -1.72
CA ARG A 161 33.71 -39.29 -2.29
C ARG A 161 33.32 -37.83 -2.41
N ASN A 162 33.63 -37.02 -1.41
CA ASN A 162 33.36 -35.58 -1.45
C ASN A 162 34.17 -34.91 -2.54
N GLU A 163 35.45 -35.26 -2.67
CA GLU A 163 36.32 -34.73 -3.71
C GLU A 163 35.82 -35.11 -5.12
N LEU A 164 35.33 -36.34 -5.31
CA LEU A 164 34.64 -36.73 -6.55
C LEU A 164 33.30 -36.00 -6.73
N GLY A 165 32.55 -35.78 -5.67
CA GLY A 165 31.29 -35.03 -5.71
C GLY A 165 31.48 -33.57 -6.13
N TYR A 166 32.57 -32.94 -5.68
CA TYR A 166 32.92 -31.57 -6.03
C TYR A 166 33.24 -31.36 -7.51
N THR A 167 33.47 -32.43 -8.28
CA THR A 167 33.65 -32.31 -9.74
C THR A 167 32.32 -32.01 -10.44
N LYS A 168 31.18 -32.31 -9.81
CA LYS A 168 29.85 -32.01 -10.34
C LYS A 168 29.32 -30.74 -9.70
N ILE A 169 29.21 -29.69 -10.50
CA ILE A 169 28.72 -28.39 -10.05
C ILE A 169 27.22 -28.34 -10.24
N THR A 170 26.46 -28.28 -9.15
CA THR A 170 24.99 -28.26 -9.18
C THR A 170 24.39 -26.95 -8.68
N ALA A 171 23.18 -26.62 -9.14
CA ALA A 171 22.44 -25.46 -8.66
C ALA A 171 22.00 -25.61 -7.18
N PRO A 172 22.38 -24.70 -6.27
CA PRO A 172 21.97 -24.79 -4.85
C PRO A 172 20.55 -24.29 -4.60
N ILE A 173 20.02 -23.47 -5.52
CA ILE A 173 18.67 -22.89 -5.51
C ILE A 173 18.07 -23.02 -6.92
N GLU A 174 16.75 -22.94 -7.01
CA GLU A 174 16.09 -22.67 -8.29
C GLU A 174 16.22 -21.19 -8.64
N GLY A 175 16.26 -20.88 -9.93
CA GLY A 175 16.36 -19.50 -10.41
C GLY A 175 16.91 -19.38 -11.82
N VAL A 176 17.34 -18.17 -12.16
CA VAL A 176 17.89 -17.82 -13.48
C VAL A 176 19.40 -17.60 -13.36
N VAL A 177 20.17 -18.16 -14.30
CA VAL A 177 21.61 -17.90 -14.41
C VAL A 177 21.83 -16.44 -14.85
N LEU A 178 22.20 -15.58 -13.90
CA LEU A 178 22.47 -14.18 -14.13
C LEU A 178 23.82 -13.98 -14.83
N GLN A 179 24.86 -14.65 -14.33
CA GLN A 179 26.20 -14.54 -14.87
C GLN A 179 26.86 -15.91 -15.00
N ARG A 180 27.63 -16.04 -16.09
CA ARG A 180 28.56 -17.13 -16.36
C ARG A 180 29.96 -16.50 -16.46
N MET A 181 30.83 -16.88 -15.53
CA MET A 181 32.18 -16.33 -15.36
C MET A 181 33.28 -17.31 -15.79
N THR A 182 32.90 -18.51 -16.23
CA THR A 182 33.81 -19.55 -16.71
C THR A 182 33.34 -20.14 -18.03
N GLU A 183 34.26 -20.80 -18.74
CA GLU A 183 34.04 -21.41 -20.05
C GLU A 183 34.50 -22.87 -20.03
N THR A 184 33.92 -23.68 -20.91
CA THR A 184 34.40 -25.04 -21.15
C THR A 184 35.87 -25.04 -21.54
N GLY A 185 36.65 -25.93 -20.94
CA GLY A 185 38.09 -26.02 -21.12
C GLY A 185 38.91 -25.08 -20.21
N ALA A 186 38.28 -24.18 -19.45
CA ALA A 186 38.98 -23.35 -18.47
C ALA A 186 39.44 -24.19 -17.26
N PHE A 187 40.60 -23.85 -16.71
CA PHE A 187 41.08 -24.42 -15.45
C PHE A 187 40.62 -23.54 -14.29
N VAL A 188 39.91 -24.13 -13.33
CA VAL A 188 39.39 -23.46 -12.13
C VAL A 188 40.11 -23.94 -10.88
N LYS A 189 40.22 -23.06 -9.89
CA LYS A 189 40.71 -23.36 -8.54
C LYS A 189 39.60 -23.30 -7.53
N ARG A 190 39.77 -23.96 -6.39
CA ARG A 190 38.88 -23.87 -5.24
C ARG A 190 38.68 -22.41 -4.84
N GLY A 191 37.43 -21.97 -4.81
CA GLY A 191 37.02 -20.61 -4.50
C GLY A 191 36.73 -19.74 -5.73
N ASP A 192 37.20 -20.12 -6.93
CA ASP A 192 36.91 -19.37 -8.15
C ASP A 192 35.41 -19.33 -8.40
N GLN A 193 34.87 -18.13 -8.62
CA GLN A 193 33.46 -17.91 -8.91
C GLN A 193 33.17 -18.30 -10.37
N MET A 194 32.16 -19.14 -10.58
CA MET A 194 31.85 -19.71 -11.90
C MET A 194 30.49 -19.24 -12.42
N PHE A 195 29.48 -19.20 -11.55
CA PHE A 195 28.11 -18.84 -11.92
C PHE A 195 27.47 -17.98 -10.84
N GLU A 196 26.53 -17.14 -11.24
CA GLU A 196 25.65 -16.39 -10.33
C GLU A 196 24.21 -16.71 -10.71
N ILE A 197 23.44 -17.22 -9.75
CA ILE A 197 22.01 -17.54 -9.92
C ILE A 197 21.20 -16.58 -9.07
N VAL A 198 20.11 -16.07 -9.66
CA VAL A 198 19.15 -15.22 -8.96
C VAL A 198 17.78 -15.88 -8.92
N ASP A 199 17.17 -15.86 -7.74
CA ASP A 199 15.79 -16.23 -7.52
C ASP A 199 14.91 -14.99 -7.66
N LEU A 200 13.98 -15.04 -8.61
CA LEU A 200 13.09 -13.93 -8.96
C LEU A 200 11.64 -14.19 -8.57
N ASP A 201 11.30 -15.36 -7.98
CA ASP A 201 9.94 -15.69 -7.57
C ASP A 201 9.88 -16.22 -6.12
N PRO A 202 9.35 -15.43 -5.18
CA PRO A 202 8.77 -14.10 -5.37
C PRO A 202 9.84 -13.03 -5.62
N ILE A 203 9.46 -11.93 -6.28
CA ILE A 203 10.33 -10.75 -6.37
C ILE A 203 10.09 -9.85 -5.15
N LYS A 204 11.18 -9.31 -4.58
CA LYS A 204 11.10 -8.37 -3.45
C LYS A 204 11.05 -6.95 -3.95
N ILE A 205 10.15 -6.14 -3.42
CA ILE A 205 10.14 -4.70 -3.60
C ILE A 205 10.60 -4.06 -2.30
N VAL A 206 11.76 -3.40 -2.34
CA VAL A 206 12.39 -2.81 -1.17
C VAL A 206 12.14 -1.32 -1.16
N GLY A 207 11.51 -0.83 -0.09
CA GLY A 207 11.24 0.58 0.15
C GLY A 207 11.87 1.06 1.45
N SER A 208 11.85 2.38 1.67
CA SER A 208 12.29 2.99 2.93
C SER A 208 11.20 3.91 3.46
N ILE A 209 10.75 3.67 4.69
CA ILE A 209 9.69 4.43 5.34
C ILE A 209 10.30 5.34 6.43
N PRO A 210 9.90 6.63 6.52
CA PRO A 210 10.34 7.51 7.59
C PRO A 210 9.99 6.99 8.99
N GLU A 211 10.81 7.33 9.98
CA GLU A 211 10.56 6.98 11.40
C GLU A 211 9.18 7.41 11.90
N ALA A 212 8.65 8.55 11.43
CA ALA A 212 7.34 9.04 11.83
C ALA A 212 6.17 8.16 11.35
N GLU A 213 6.37 7.35 10.31
CA GLU A 213 5.33 6.59 9.62
C GLU A 213 5.48 5.07 9.77
N VAL A 214 6.63 4.58 10.25
CA VAL A 214 6.89 3.13 10.39
C VAL A 214 5.86 2.41 11.28
N GLY A 215 5.29 3.10 12.27
CA GLY A 215 4.25 2.55 13.14
C GLY A 215 2.89 2.35 12.46
N LEU A 216 2.71 2.87 11.24
CA LEU A 216 1.47 2.75 10.46
C LEU A 216 1.42 1.47 9.62
N ILE A 217 2.54 0.77 9.46
CA ILE A 217 2.65 -0.44 8.65
C ILE A 217 2.86 -1.68 9.52
N GLN A 218 2.38 -2.83 9.05
CA GLN A 218 2.44 -4.09 9.80
C GLN A 218 2.95 -5.23 8.91
N LEU A 219 3.62 -6.20 9.53
CA LEU A 219 4.00 -7.45 8.85
C LEU A 219 2.75 -8.21 8.41
N GLY A 220 2.78 -8.75 7.18
CA GLY A 220 1.65 -9.47 6.58
C GLY A 220 0.59 -8.58 5.94
N GLN A 221 0.73 -7.25 6.02
CA GLN A 221 -0.20 -6.30 5.40
C GLN A 221 -0.13 -6.38 3.86
N PRO A 222 -1.27 -6.30 3.15
CA PRO A 222 -1.28 -6.22 1.70
C PRO A 222 -0.71 -4.87 1.23
N ALA A 223 -0.02 -4.88 0.10
CA ALA A 223 0.50 -3.69 -0.55
C ALA A 223 0.22 -3.76 -2.05
N ARG A 224 -0.13 -2.63 -2.66
CA ARG A 224 -0.36 -2.52 -4.09
C ARG A 224 0.85 -1.89 -4.75
N ILE A 225 1.46 -2.59 -5.70
CA ILE A 225 2.66 -2.15 -6.41
C ILE A 225 2.29 -1.67 -7.80
N ALA A 226 2.69 -0.44 -8.15
CA ALA A 226 2.52 0.13 -9.48
C ALA A 226 3.87 0.43 -10.15
N ALA A 227 3.81 0.75 -11.45
CA ALA A 227 4.94 1.12 -12.30
C ALA A 227 5.97 0.00 -12.61
N LEU A 228 5.74 -1.24 -12.17
CA LEU A 228 6.52 -2.40 -12.61
C LEU A 228 5.94 -3.07 -13.86
N THR A 229 4.61 -3.06 -13.98
CA THR A 229 3.90 -3.59 -15.15
C THR A 229 2.78 -2.61 -15.56
N SER A 230 2.04 -2.94 -16.61
CA SER A 230 0.91 -2.12 -17.08
C SER A 230 -0.26 -2.08 -16.10
N LYS A 231 -0.36 -3.05 -15.19
CA LYS A 231 -1.39 -3.12 -14.15
C LYS A 231 -0.75 -3.12 -12.76
N PRO A 232 -1.43 -2.56 -11.74
CA PRO A 232 -1.00 -2.75 -10.37
C PRO A 232 -1.00 -4.23 -10.01
N ILE A 233 0.00 -4.65 -9.22
CA ILE A 233 0.15 -6.03 -8.74
C ILE A 233 0.06 -5.99 -7.21
N GLU A 234 -0.56 -7.00 -6.62
CA GLU A 234 -0.62 -7.15 -5.18
C GLU A 234 0.62 -7.87 -4.64
N GLY A 235 1.08 -7.41 -3.49
CA GLY A 235 2.15 -8.04 -2.73
C GLY A 235 1.84 -7.99 -1.24
N THR A 236 2.72 -8.58 -0.44
CA THR A 236 2.58 -8.63 1.02
C THR A 236 3.84 -8.14 1.69
N VAL A 237 3.71 -7.30 2.73
CA VAL A 237 4.84 -6.86 3.55
C VAL A 237 5.41 -8.06 4.31
N THR A 238 6.64 -8.48 3.97
CA THR A 238 7.28 -9.65 4.57
C THR A 238 8.37 -9.29 5.58
N PHE A 239 8.92 -8.09 5.49
CA PHE A 239 9.99 -7.64 6.37
C PHE A 239 9.87 -6.15 6.65
N ILE A 240 10.12 -5.77 7.90
CA ILE A 240 10.31 -4.39 8.33
C ILE A 240 11.56 -4.41 9.19
N ALA A 241 12.55 -3.60 8.83
CA ALA A 241 13.83 -3.56 9.52
C ALA A 241 13.62 -3.21 11.00
N PRO A 242 14.27 -3.92 11.95
CA PRO A 242 14.15 -3.61 13.37
C PRO A 242 14.97 -2.37 13.78
N GLN A 243 15.82 -1.86 12.87
CA GLN A 243 16.70 -0.73 13.11
C GLN A 243 16.62 0.26 11.95
N ALA A 244 16.60 1.56 12.28
CA ALA A 244 16.64 2.62 11.30
C ALA A 244 18.05 2.81 10.73
N ASN A 245 18.13 3.26 9.48
CA ASN A 245 19.34 3.87 8.96
C ASN A 245 19.52 5.25 9.61
N GLU A 246 20.58 5.42 10.40
CA GLU A 246 20.83 6.66 11.17
C GLU A 246 21.05 7.90 10.30
N THR A 247 21.53 7.73 9.05
CA THR A 247 21.80 8.84 8.15
C THR A 247 20.52 9.38 7.53
N THR A 248 19.62 8.50 7.10
CA THR A 248 18.36 8.88 6.43
C THR A 248 17.16 8.91 7.37
N ARG A 249 17.28 8.37 8.60
CA ARG A 249 16.19 8.19 9.58
C ARG A 249 14.99 7.45 9.00
N THR A 250 15.28 6.40 8.26
CA THR A 250 14.27 5.55 7.63
C THR A 250 14.46 4.09 8.01
N PHE A 251 13.37 3.35 8.00
CA PHE A 251 13.36 1.89 8.15
C PHE A 251 13.18 1.26 6.78
N GLU A 252 14.03 0.28 6.45
CA GLU A 252 13.85 -0.51 5.24
C GLU A 252 12.69 -1.49 5.45
N PHE A 253 11.87 -1.70 4.44
CA PHE A 253 10.86 -2.75 4.44
C PHE A 253 10.81 -3.44 3.08
N GLU A 254 10.33 -4.68 3.08
CA GLU A 254 10.22 -5.52 1.89
C GLU A 254 8.78 -5.95 1.67
N VAL A 255 8.34 -5.87 0.42
CA VAL A 255 7.09 -6.44 -0.06
C VAL A 255 7.41 -7.58 -1.01
N ALA A 256 6.95 -8.79 -0.70
CA ALA A 256 7.04 -9.92 -1.61
C ALA A 256 5.90 -9.87 -2.63
N VAL A 257 6.24 -10.00 -3.92
CA VAL A 257 5.30 -9.99 -5.04
C VAL A 257 5.50 -11.28 -5.85
N PRO A 258 4.46 -12.09 -6.08
CA PRO A 258 4.55 -13.26 -6.95
C PRO A 258 5.01 -12.89 -8.36
N ASN A 259 5.96 -13.65 -8.91
CA ASN A 259 6.55 -13.43 -10.23
C ASN A 259 6.86 -14.77 -10.92
N PRO A 260 5.86 -15.66 -11.10
CA PRO A 260 6.07 -17.04 -11.56
C PRO A 260 6.73 -17.14 -12.94
N ASP A 261 6.46 -16.18 -13.82
CA ASP A 261 7.04 -16.14 -15.16
C ASP A 261 8.40 -15.41 -15.21
N SER A 262 8.95 -14.99 -14.06
CA SER A 262 10.17 -14.17 -13.95
C SER A 262 10.16 -12.91 -14.84
N ALA A 263 8.97 -12.39 -15.13
CA ALA A 263 8.78 -11.27 -16.06
C ALA A 263 9.26 -9.94 -15.46
N ILE A 264 9.10 -9.79 -14.14
CA ILE A 264 9.61 -8.61 -13.42
C ILE A 264 11.10 -8.83 -13.16
N ARG A 265 11.91 -7.87 -13.63
CA ARG A 265 13.36 -7.88 -13.42
C ARG A 265 13.71 -7.16 -12.12
N ALA A 266 14.81 -7.58 -11.50
CA ALA A 266 15.41 -6.85 -10.39
C ALA A 266 16.00 -5.51 -10.86
N GLY A 267 16.02 -4.51 -9.97
CA GLY A 267 16.60 -3.19 -10.17
C GLY A 267 15.64 -2.10 -10.67
N LEU A 268 14.39 -2.45 -10.99
CA LEU A 268 13.37 -1.51 -11.46
C LEU A 268 12.83 -0.66 -10.31
N THR A 269 12.43 0.58 -10.62
CA THR A 269 11.74 1.46 -9.66
C THR A 269 10.24 1.19 -9.68
N SER A 270 9.60 1.32 -8.54
CA SER A 270 8.16 1.06 -8.36
C SER A 270 7.56 1.98 -7.31
N ALA A 271 6.25 2.18 -7.39
CA ALA A 271 5.48 2.83 -6.33
C ALA A 271 4.75 1.77 -5.52
N ILE A 272 4.95 1.80 -4.20
CA ILE A 272 4.30 0.95 -3.21
C ILE A 272 3.18 1.77 -2.57
N TYR A 273 1.95 1.28 -2.66
CA TYR A 273 0.79 1.85 -1.99
C TYR A 273 0.39 0.94 -0.83
N LEU A 274 0.50 1.47 0.37
CA LEU A 274 0.20 0.77 1.62
C LEU A 274 -1.11 1.31 2.21
N PRO A 275 -2.14 0.48 2.37
CA PRO A 275 -3.41 0.91 2.95
C PRO A 275 -3.23 1.11 4.46
N ILE A 276 -3.29 2.36 4.93
CA ILE A 276 -3.22 2.70 6.35
C ILE A 276 -4.63 3.07 6.85
N SER A 277 -4.90 2.82 8.13
CA SER A 277 -6.15 3.27 8.74
C SER A 277 -6.22 4.80 8.69
N GLY A 278 -7.20 5.34 7.97
CA GLY A 278 -7.56 6.75 8.04
C GLY A 278 -8.51 6.99 9.20
N GLU A 279 -8.61 8.25 9.65
CA GLU A 279 -9.75 8.66 10.47
C GLU A 279 -11.04 8.58 9.63
N PRO A 280 -12.19 8.20 10.22
CA PRO A 280 -13.46 8.15 9.51
C PRO A 280 -13.74 9.48 8.81
N THR A 281 -14.17 9.41 7.54
CA THR A 281 -14.47 10.60 6.74
C THR A 281 -15.91 10.60 6.27
N HIS A 282 -16.46 11.78 6.06
CA HIS A 282 -17.77 11.95 5.42
C HIS A 282 -17.58 12.31 3.96
N LEU A 283 -18.29 11.63 3.06
CA LEU A 283 -18.38 12.04 1.65
C LEU A 283 -19.51 13.06 1.51
N LEU A 284 -19.15 14.31 1.25
CA LEU A 284 -20.06 15.45 1.20
C LEU A 284 -20.09 16.08 -0.20
N PRO A 285 -21.26 16.50 -0.72
CA PRO A 285 -21.31 17.32 -1.92
C PRO A 285 -20.54 18.64 -1.72
N ALA A 286 -19.81 19.11 -2.75
CA ALA A 286 -19.09 20.38 -2.64
C ALA A 286 -20.00 21.59 -2.34
N SER A 287 -21.29 21.50 -2.72
CA SER A 287 -22.27 22.57 -2.53
C SER A 287 -22.65 22.85 -1.07
N ILE A 288 -22.39 21.92 -0.15
CA ILE A 288 -22.74 22.07 1.27
C ILE A 288 -21.59 22.62 2.11
N LEU A 289 -20.40 22.77 1.52
CA LEU A 289 -19.27 23.40 2.17
C LEU A 289 -19.44 24.92 2.14
N THR A 290 -19.20 25.56 3.28
CA THR A 290 -19.29 27.01 3.43
C THR A 290 -18.11 27.54 4.25
N LEU A 291 -17.91 28.86 4.22
CA LEU A 291 -16.87 29.53 4.98
C LEU A 291 -17.51 30.31 6.13
N ASP A 292 -16.92 30.26 7.32
CA ASP A 292 -17.33 31.16 8.40
C ASP A 292 -16.81 32.59 8.21
N GLU A 293 -17.17 33.48 9.14
CA GLU A 293 -16.72 34.88 9.13
C GLU A 293 -15.20 35.04 9.23
N ALA A 294 -14.49 34.03 9.75
CA ALA A 294 -13.03 34.00 9.83
C ALA A 294 -12.38 33.36 8.60
N GLY A 295 -13.16 32.92 7.61
CA GLY A 295 -12.69 32.27 6.39
C GLY A 295 -12.31 30.80 6.56
N LYS A 296 -12.76 30.13 7.63
CA LYS A 296 -12.55 28.70 7.85
C LYS A 296 -13.60 27.88 7.12
N LEU A 297 -13.16 26.81 6.45
CA LEU A 297 -14.04 25.89 5.74
C LEU A 297 -14.79 24.99 6.72
N GLY A 298 -16.09 24.81 6.52
CA GLY A 298 -16.92 24.01 7.39
C GLY A 298 -18.29 23.70 6.78
N VAL A 299 -19.14 23.10 7.61
CA VAL A 299 -20.54 22.80 7.29
C VAL A 299 -21.46 23.31 8.39
N LYS A 300 -22.68 23.68 8.02
CA LYS A 300 -23.74 24.01 8.99
C LYS A 300 -24.53 22.74 9.30
N ILE A 301 -24.49 22.32 10.55
CA ILE A 301 -25.16 21.12 11.06
C ILE A 301 -26.29 21.50 12.01
N LEU A 302 -27.17 20.55 12.31
CA LEU A 302 -28.16 20.70 13.39
C LEU A 302 -27.77 19.89 14.62
N ASP A 303 -27.83 20.52 15.80
CA ASP A 303 -27.73 19.82 17.08
C ASP A 303 -29.02 19.05 17.42
N ALA A 304 -29.07 18.40 18.59
CA ALA A 304 -30.23 17.62 19.02
C ALA A 304 -31.51 18.47 19.19
N ASP A 305 -31.36 19.77 19.44
CA ASP A 305 -32.43 20.73 19.69
C ASP A 305 -32.78 21.56 18.43
N ASN A 306 -32.31 21.14 17.25
CA ASN A 306 -32.51 21.81 15.94
C ASN A 306 -31.96 23.25 15.85
N HIS A 307 -30.87 23.54 16.57
CA HIS A 307 -30.12 24.77 16.37
C HIS A 307 -29.01 24.60 15.34
N VAL A 308 -28.79 25.63 14.53
CA VAL A 308 -27.73 25.67 13.53
C VAL A 308 -26.37 25.81 14.22
N VAL A 309 -25.49 24.84 14.02
CA VAL A 309 -24.11 24.85 14.53
C VAL A 309 -23.15 24.80 13.35
N PHE A 310 -22.16 25.69 13.34
CA PHE A 310 -21.06 25.59 12.38
C PHE A 310 -19.99 24.62 12.89
N ARG A 311 -19.54 23.71 12.03
CA ARG A 311 -18.41 22.82 12.29
C ARG A 311 -17.36 23.02 11.22
N GLU A 312 -16.16 23.38 11.66
CA GLU A 312 -14.98 23.42 10.83
C GLU A 312 -14.63 21.99 10.37
N VAL A 313 -14.29 21.84 9.09
CA VAL A 313 -13.92 20.56 8.50
C VAL A 313 -12.60 20.67 7.74
N SER A 314 -11.83 19.57 7.70
CA SER A 314 -10.62 19.46 6.89
C SER A 314 -10.88 18.63 5.64
N LEU A 315 -10.37 19.10 4.50
CA LEU A 315 -10.43 18.40 3.22
C LEU A 315 -9.43 17.23 3.21
N VAL A 316 -9.87 16.02 2.86
CA VAL A 316 -9.01 14.84 2.73
C VAL A 316 -8.76 14.49 1.27
N ASP A 317 -9.83 14.38 0.48
CA ASP A 317 -9.75 14.02 -0.94
C ASP A 317 -10.95 14.59 -1.73
N ASP A 318 -10.77 14.81 -3.03
CA ASP A 318 -11.80 15.35 -3.94
C ASP A 318 -12.07 14.35 -5.06
N THR A 319 -13.31 13.86 -5.12
CA THR A 319 -13.74 12.84 -6.08
C THR A 319 -14.94 13.33 -6.89
N PRO A 320 -15.19 12.77 -8.09
CA PRO A 320 -16.37 13.13 -8.88
C PRO A 320 -17.72 12.93 -8.15
N SER A 321 -17.76 12.04 -7.15
CA SER A 321 -18.93 11.78 -6.31
C SER A 321 -19.10 12.76 -5.14
N GLY A 322 -18.08 13.56 -4.82
CA GLY A 322 -18.08 14.46 -3.68
C GLY A 322 -16.70 14.57 -3.01
N ILE A 323 -16.68 15.29 -1.91
CA ILE A 323 -15.48 15.64 -1.17
C ILE A 323 -15.44 14.85 0.14
N TYR A 324 -14.32 14.18 0.41
CA TYR A 324 -14.09 13.54 1.71
C TYR A 324 -13.59 14.56 2.72
N VAL A 325 -14.29 14.68 3.86
CA VAL A 325 -13.94 15.59 4.95
C VAL A 325 -13.79 14.89 6.30
N GLN A 326 -12.98 15.47 7.17
CA GLN A 326 -12.80 15.10 8.58
C GLN A 326 -13.26 16.22 9.52
N GLY A 327 -13.41 15.90 10.81
CA GLY A 327 -13.80 16.86 11.85
C GLY A 327 -15.29 16.84 12.24
N LEU A 328 -16.06 15.88 11.70
CA LEU A 328 -17.48 15.70 12.01
C LEU A 328 -17.72 14.44 12.88
N PRO A 329 -18.76 14.43 13.73
CA PRO A 329 -19.19 13.23 14.45
C PRO A 329 -19.56 12.08 13.51
N GLU A 330 -19.60 10.84 14.02
CA GLU A 330 -19.93 9.63 13.23
C GLU A 330 -21.27 9.74 12.50
N HIS A 331 -22.30 10.26 13.17
CA HIS A 331 -23.59 10.58 12.57
C HIS A 331 -23.85 12.09 12.68
N VAL A 332 -24.20 12.72 11.57
CA VAL A 332 -24.39 14.17 11.52
C VAL A 332 -25.54 14.56 10.59
N ARG A 333 -26.36 15.50 11.05
CA ARG A 333 -27.45 16.12 10.29
C ARG A 333 -26.94 17.42 9.66
N ILE A 334 -26.73 17.42 8.35
CA ILE A 334 -26.15 18.56 7.62
C ILE A 334 -27.23 19.29 6.83
N ILE A 335 -27.21 20.62 6.85
CA ILE A 335 -28.11 21.45 6.06
C ILE A 335 -27.65 21.42 4.60
N THR A 336 -28.45 20.84 3.71
CA THR A 336 -28.12 20.73 2.28
C THR A 336 -28.70 21.88 1.44
N VAL A 337 -29.82 22.46 1.87
CA VAL A 337 -30.45 23.62 1.22
C VAL A 337 -30.93 24.61 2.27
N GLY A 338 -30.69 25.90 2.02
CA GLY A 338 -31.08 26.99 2.91
C GLY A 338 -29.97 27.49 3.84
N GLN A 339 -28.75 26.95 3.72
CA GLN A 339 -27.60 27.30 4.57
C GLN A 339 -27.24 28.79 4.55
N GLU A 340 -27.47 29.49 3.44
CA GLU A 340 -27.18 30.93 3.28
C GLU A 340 -28.17 31.83 4.03
N PHE A 341 -29.35 31.31 4.37
CA PHE A 341 -30.46 32.08 4.96
C PHE A 341 -30.57 31.91 6.48
N VAL A 342 -29.64 31.16 7.10
CA VAL A 342 -29.65 30.84 8.52
C VAL A 342 -28.32 31.16 9.19
N THR A 343 -28.39 31.69 10.40
CA THR A 343 -27.21 32.06 11.20
C THR A 343 -26.92 31.01 12.27
N VAL A 344 -25.66 30.92 12.71
CA VAL A 344 -25.27 30.02 13.82
C VAL A 344 -26.05 30.39 15.10
N GLY A 345 -26.55 29.36 15.80
CA GLY A 345 -27.38 29.49 17.00
C GLY A 345 -28.87 29.73 16.73
N GLN A 346 -29.29 29.83 15.47
CA GLN A 346 -30.71 29.98 15.12
C GLN A 346 -31.43 28.63 15.18
N GLU A 347 -32.60 28.60 15.82
CA GLU A 347 -33.52 27.46 15.77
C GLU A 347 -34.21 27.43 14.40
N VAL A 348 -34.24 26.25 13.77
CA VAL A 348 -34.79 26.05 12.43
C VAL A 348 -35.71 24.83 12.40
N GLU A 349 -36.62 24.79 11.43
CA GLU A 349 -37.47 23.63 11.19
C GLU A 349 -36.82 22.73 10.12
N PRO A 350 -36.30 21.54 10.48
CA PRO A 350 -35.69 20.64 9.53
C PRO A 350 -36.74 19.95 8.66
N VAL A 351 -36.53 19.96 7.35
CA VAL A 351 -37.31 19.19 6.37
C VAL A 351 -36.40 18.10 5.82
N THR A 352 -36.65 16.85 6.16
CA THR A 352 -36.01 15.69 5.53
C THR A 352 -36.83 15.28 4.31
N ASP A 353 -36.16 14.96 3.20
CA ASP A 353 -36.86 14.40 2.06
C ASP A 353 -37.31 12.97 2.44
N ALA A 354 -38.61 12.77 2.62
CA ALA A 354 -39.18 11.43 2.65
C ALA A 354 -38.89 10.78 1.30
N SER A 355 -38.25 9.60 1.33
CA SER A 355 -37.98 8.72 0.19
C SER A 355 -39.11 8.76 -0.86
N PRO A 356 -38.81 8.83 -2.17
CA PRO A 356 -39.85 8.82 -3.17
C PRO A 356 -40.57 7.46 -3.13
N ALA A 357 -41.78 7.46 -2.58
CA ALA A 357 -42.71 6.36 -2.76
C ALA A 357 -42.84 6.13 -4.27
N THR A 358 -42.58 4.89 -4.68
CA THR A 358 -42.74 4.41 -6.04
C THR A 358 -44.20 4.55 -6.43
N ASP A 359 -44.57 5.64 -7.09
CA ASP A 359 -45.79 5.70 -7.90
C ASP A 359 -45.55 4.85 -9.16
N SER A 360 -45.82 3.55 -9.04
CA SER A 360 -46.19 2.74 -10.19
C SER A 360 -47.54 3.23 -10.69
N PRO A 361 -47.66 3.73 -11.93
CA PRO A 361 -48.98 3.95 -12.50
C PRO A 361 -49.61 2.58 -12.74
N ALA A 362 -50.75 2.37 -12.07
CA ALA A 362 -51.61 1.22 -12.26
C ALA A 362 -51.96 1.07 -13.75
N SER A 363 -51.66 -0.10 -14.30
CA SER A 363 -52.15 -0.54 -15.60
C SER A 363 -53.67 -0.71 -15.52
N ASP A 364 -54.37 0.14 -16.26
CA ASP A 364 -55.81 0.07 -16.48
C ASP A 364 -56.13 -1.14 -17.40
N PRO A 365 -57.08 -2.03 -17.04
CA PRO A 365 -57.49 -3.12 -17.92
C PRO A 365 -58.61 -2.65 -18.84
N GLN A 366 -58.29 -2.36 -20.11
CA GLN A 366 -59.28 -2.26 -21.17
C GLN A 366 -59.63 -3.65 -21.70
N VAL A 367 -60.88 -4.07 -21.48
CA VAL A 367 -61.56 -5.20 -22.12
C VAL A 367 -62.68 -4.63 -23.00
N SER A 368 -62.79 -5.19 -24.22
CA SER A 368 -63.92 -5.12 -25.19
C SER A 368 -64.03 -3.82 -26.01
N GLU A 369 -64.33 -3.78 -27.32
CA GLU A 369 -64.92 -4.73 -28.29
C GLU A 369 -64.34 -4.42 -29.70
N GLY A 370 -64.30 -5.41 -30.60
CA GLY A 370 -64.00 -5.23 -32.02
C GLY A 370 -63.34 -6.44 -32.68
#